data_AF-A0A0K8V2K0-F1
#
_entry.id   AF-A0A0K8V2K0-F1
#
_cell.length_a   1.000
_cell.length_b   1.000
_cell.length_c   1.000
_cell.angle_alpha   90.00
_cell.angle_beta   90.00
_cell.angle_gamma   90.00
#
_symmetry.space_group_name_H-M   'P 1'
#
loop_
_entity.id
_entity.type
_entity.pdbx_description
1 polymer ?
#
loop_
_entity_poly.entity_id
_entity_poly.type
_entity_poly.pdbx_seq_one_letter_code
_entity_poly.pdbx_strand_id
1 'polypeptide(L)'
;MGVFWVSCEAGSYIRTMCVHLGLVLGVGGQMLELRRVRSGIQSERDGMVTMHDVLDAMYLYENHKDESMLRRVIKPLEGLLVNHKRIIMKDSSVNAVCYGAKIMLPGVLRYEDGIEIDQEIVIVTTKGEAICLAIAQMTTATMASCDHGVVAKIKRVIMERDTYPRKWGLGPKASAKKALIAAGKLDKYGRPNENTPKEWLTGFVDYNAKKPAAAVAPQNTTPNHGGSTEEGKKRKLSVTSQDENTASVVPADIEKSEKKKKKKHKSDKEAPEETVVVEEEAEVTEKKEKKKKKKKNKDREKEAEE
;
A
#
# COMPACT_ATOMS: atom_id res chain seq x y z
N MET A 1 31.56 8.85 33.56
CA MET A 1 30.87 9.06 32.26
C MET A 1 30.82 7.71 31.55
N GLY A 2 29.72 7.36 30.88
CA GLY A 2 29.59 6.08 30.18
C GLY A 2 29.16 6.29 28.73
N VAL A 3 29.77 5.53 27.82
CA VAL A 3 29.44 5.50 26.39
C VAL A 3 29.17 4.04 26.03
N PHE A 4 28.05 3.78 25.36
CA PHE A 4 27.65 2.44 24.94
C PHE A 4 26.98 2.49 23.56
N TRP A 5 26.98 1.36 22.87
CA TRP A 5 26.25 1.17 21.62
C TRP A 5 24.97 0.35 21.89
N VAL A 6 23.88 0.66 21.18
CA VAL A 6 22.61 -0.04 21.32
C VAL A 6 21.94 -0.22 19.96
N SER A 7 21.38 -1.41 19.74
CA SER A 7 20.42 -1.69 18.67
C SER A 7 19.04 -1.85 19.29
N CYS A 8 18.05 -1.16 18.76
CA CYS A 8 16.70 -1.09 19.32
C CYS A 8 15.64 -1.01 18.21
N GLU A 9 14.40 -1.37 18.53
CA GLU A 9 13.28 -1.23 17.59
C GLU A 9 12.91 0.24 17.35
N ALA A 10 12.27 0.54 16.22
CA ALA A 10 11.74 1.86 15.92
C ALA A 10 10.72 2.30 16.99
N GLY A 11 10.85 3.53 17.48
CA GLY A 11 10.05 4.05 18.61
C GLY A 11 10.69 3.87 20.00
N SER A 12 11.84 3.19 20.11
CA SER A 12 12.55 3.06 21.39
C SER A 12 13.11 4.40 21.89
N TYR A 13 12.71 4.83 23.09
CA TYR A 13 13.14 6.09 23.70
C TYR A 13 14.46 5.94 24.48
N ILE A 14 15.59 6.17 23.82
CA ILE A 14 16.94 6.05 24.41
C ILE A 14 17.11 6.92 25.68
N ARG A 15 16.52 8.13 25.71
CA ARG A 15 16.52 8.99 26.92
C ARG A 15 15.94 8.27 28.13
N THR A 16 14.80 7.59 27.96
CA THR A 16 14.13 6.82 29.01
C THR A 16 14.97 5.62 29.45
N MET A 17 15.63 4.94 28.50
CA MET A 17 16.56 3.85 28.80
C MET A 17 17.75 4.32 29.67
N CYS A 18 18.33 5.50 29.39
CA CYS A 18 19.39 6.07 30.23
C CYS A 18 18.92 6.39 31.66
N VAL A 19 17.67 6.82 31.85
CA VAL A 19 17.06 7.00 33.18
C VAL A 19 16.88 5.65 33.87
N HIS A 20 16.34 4.64 33.16
CA HIS A 20 16.12 3.30 33.72
C HIS A 20 17.44 2.63 34.15
N LEU A 21 18.50 2.75 33.35
CA LEU A 21 19.85 2.29 33.72
C LEU A 21 20.35 2.98 35.01
N GLY A 22 20.12 4.29 35.14
CA GLY A 22 20.45 5.05 36.34
C GLY A 22 19.66 4.63 37.59
N LEU A 23 18.39 4.27 37.43
CA LEU A 23 17.55 3.74 38.51
C LEU A 23 18.00 2.33 38.94
N VAL A 24 18.32 1.44 37.99
CA VAL A 24 18.84 0.09 38.26
C VAL A 24 20.19 0.13 38.98
N LEU A 25 21.03 1.12 38.68
CA LEU A 25 22.31 1.34 39.36
C LEU A 25 22.19 2.14 40.67
N GLY A 26 21.00 2.59 41.07
CA GLY A 26 20.73 3.36 42.30
C GLY A 26 21.30 4.79 42.34
N VAL A 27 22.23 5.16 41.44
CA VAL A 27 22.92 6.46 41.40
C VAL A 27 22.20 7.53 40.55
N GLY A 28 21.12 7.15 39.85
CA GLY A 28 20.45 8.01 38.87
C GLY A 28 21.20 8.09 37.54
N GLY A 29 20.55 8.63 36.51
CA GLY A 29 21.10 8.65 35.16
C GLY A 29 20.38 9.62 34.23
N GLN A 30 21.15 10.32 33.41
CA GLN A 30 20.65 11.27 32.41
C GLN A 30 21.42 11.12 31.10
N MET A 31 20.72 11.31 29.97
CA MET A 31 21.31 11.27 28.64
C MET A 31 21.95 12.63 28.33
N LEU A 32 23.29 12.67 28.22
CA LEU A 32 24.05 13.86 27.85
C LEU A 32 23.95 14.12 26.34
N GLU A 33 24.38 13.15 25.53
CA GLU A 33 24.42 13.22 24.07
C GLU A 33 23.81 11.95 23.44
N LEU A 34 23.45 12.03 22.16
CA LEU A 34 22.93 10.90 21.39
C LEU A 34 23.27 11.05 19.89
N ARG A 35 24.09 10.13 19.35
CA ARG A 35 24.35 10.00 17.92
C ARG A 35 23.66 8.76 17.35
N ARG A 36 22.80 8.94 16.34
CA ARG A 36 22.16 7.82 15.63
C ARG A 36 23.08 7.30 14.52
N VAL A 37 23.77 6.20 14.79
CA VAL A 37 24.77 5.56 13.90
C VAL A 37 24.13 4.87 12.68
N ARG A 38 22.87 4.41 12.79
CA ARG A 38 22.14 3.70 11.73
C ARG A 38 20.65 4.07 11.72
N SER A 39 20.02 4.04 10.55
CA SER A 39 18.58 4.21 10.39
C SER A 39 18.05 3.28 9.29
N GLY A 40 17.50 2.13 9.69
CA GLY A 40 17.09 1.07 8.76
C GLY A 40 18.30 0.48 8.04
N ILE A 41 18.30 0.55 6.70
CA ILE A 41 19.40 0.03 5.87
C ILE A 41 20.65 0.91 5.98
N GLN A 42 20.48 2.24 5.93
CA GLN A 42 21.57 3.22 5.84
C GLN A 42 22.32 3.38 7.18
N SER A 43 23.65 3.28 7.16
CA SER A 43 24.55 3.64 8.26
C SER A 43 25.33 4.93 7.97
N GLU A 44 25.98 5.50 8.98
CA GLU A 44 26.86 6.67 8.82
C GLU A 44 28.04 6.45 7.86
N ARG A 45 28.45 5.20 7.61
CA ARG A 45 29.54 4.85 6.69
C ARG A 45 29.07 4.84 5.23
N ASP A 46 27.77 4.67 5.00
CA ASP A 46 27.18 4.56 3.67
C ASP A 46 26.97 5.95 3.08
N GLY A 47 28.03 6.75 2.90
CA GLY A 47 27.94 8.08 2.27
C GLY A 47 26.98 9.04 2.99
N MET A 48 27.18 9.25 4.29
CA MET A 48 26.59 10.37 5.02
C MET A 48 27.09 11.70 4.43
N VAL A 49 26.18 12.67 4.26
CA VAL A 49 26.47 14.03 3.76
C VAL A 49 26.04 15.08 4.78
N THR A 50 26.68 16.24 4.76
CA THR A 50 26.35 17.40 5.60
C THR A 50 25.45 18.39 4.86
N MET A 51 24.91 19.38 5.59
CA MET A 51 24.16 20.48 4.98
C MET A 51 25.02 21.39 4.09
N HIS A 52 26.34 21.39 4.28
CA HIS A 52 27.27 22.15 3.43
C HIS A 52 27.44 21.47 2.06
N ASP A 53 27.63 20.14 2.05
CA ASP A 53 27.69 19.37 0.79
C ASP A 53 26.43 19.54 -0.08
N VAL A 54 25.25 19.71 0.56
CA VAL A 54 23.97 19.96 -0.12
C VAL A 54 23.93 21.37 -0.74
N LEU A 55 24.45 22.38 -0.04
CA LEU A 55 24.52 23.76 -0.53
C LEU A 55 25.49 23.87 -1.72
N ASP A 56 26.69 23.32 -1.58
CA ASP A 56 27.74 23.35 -2.60
C ASP A 56 27.32 22.57 -3.86
N ALA A 57 26.64 21.43 -3.69
CA ALA A 57 26.08 20.66 -4.80
C ALA A 57 25.03 21.44 -5.61
N MET A 58 24.19 22.23 -4.94
CA MET A 58 23.21 23.09 -5.61
C MET A 58 23.92 24.25 -6.33
N TYR A 59 24.90 24.89 -5.69
CA TYR A 59 25.67 25.98 -6.28
C TYR A 59 26.42 25.56 -7.55
N LEU A 60 27.05 24.38 -7.55
CA LEU A 60 27.72 23.80 -8.72
C LEU A 60 26.74 23.53 -9.87
N TYR A 61 25.56 23.00 -9.57
CA TYR A 61 24.51 22.76 -10.56
C TYR A 61 23.96 24.07 -11.16
N GLU A 62 23.69 25.09 -10.35
CA GLU A 62 23.15 26.37 -10.84
C GLU A 62 24.17 27.18 -11.68
N ASN A 63 25.43 27.26 -11.24
CA ASN A 63 26.43 28.12 -11.87
C ASN A 63 27.22 27.43 -12.99
N HIS A 64 27.52 26.14 -12.85
CA HIS A 64 28.37 25.38 -13.78
C HIS A 64 27.62 24.29 -14.55
N LYS A 65 26.35 24.00 -14.19
CA LYS A 65 25.54 22.89 -14.74
C LYS A 65 26.17 21.52 -14.55
N ASP A 66 27.03 21.36 -13.55
CA ASP A 66 27.56 20.07 -13.17
C ASP A 66 26.59 19.35 -12.21
N GLU A 67 26.14 18.16 -12.62
CA GLU A 67 25.29 17.30 -11.81
C GLU A 67 26.09 16.31 -10.94
N SER A 68 27.42 16.26 -11.06
CA SER A 68 28.26 15.22 -10.45
C SER A 68 28.12 15.14 -8.92
N MET A 69 28.22 16.28 -8.23
CA MET A 69 28.06 16.36 -6.78
C MET A 69 26.59 16.15 -6.38
N LEU A 70 25.64 16.69 -7.14
CA LEU A 70 24.21 16.56 -6.86
C LEU A 70 23.74 15.10 -6.93
N ARG A 71 24.22 14.34 -7.92
CA ARG A 71 23.98 12.89 -8.08
C ARG A 71 24.71 12.01 -7.06
N ARG A 72 25.72 12.56 -6.36
CA ARG A 72 26.39 11.91 -5.21
C ARG A 72 25.63 12.14 -3.91
N VAL A 73 25.08 13.35 -3.72
CA VAL A 73 24.29 13.76 -2.56
C VAL A 73 22.90 13.10 -2.55
N ILE A 74 22.21 13.10 -3.70
CA ILE A 74 20.86 12.56 -3.83
C ILE A 74 20.90 11.09 -4.27
N LYS A 75 20.53 10.18 -3.36
CA LYS A 75 20.43 8.74 -3.66
C LYS A 75 19.05 8.36 -4.24
N PRO A 76 18.97 7.34 -5.11
CA PRO A 76 17.69 6.77 -5.56
C PRO A 76 16.96 6.08 -4.40
N LEU A 77 15.62 6.13 -4.42
CA LEU A 77 14.76 5.59 -3.36
C LEU A 77 14.84 4.07 -3.24
N GLU A 78 15.25 3.40 -4.30
CA GLU A 78 15.56 1.97 -4.38
C GLU A 78 16.59 1.54 -3.31
N GLY A 79 17.50 2.44 -2.92
CA GLY A 79 18.48 2.22 -1.84
C GLY A 79 17.88 2.07 -0.44
N LEU A 80 16.58 2.35 -0.26
CA LEU A 80 15.83 2.09 0.96
C LEU A 80 15.04 0.77 0.92
N LEU A 81 14.97 0.11 -0.25
CA LEU A 81 14.12 -1.04 -0.52
C LEU A 81 14.87 -2.37 -0.62
N VAL A 82 16.21 -2.34 -0.53
CA VAL A 82 17.12 -3.48 -0.73
C VAL A 82 16.85 -4.68 0.20
N ASN A 83 16.27 -4.45 1.39
CA ASN A 83 15.95 -5.52 2.35
C ASN A 83 14.68 -6.32 2.00
N HIS A 84 13.85 -5.85 1.07
CA HIS A 84 12.61 -6.54 0.69
C HIS A 84 12.86 -7.52 -0.47
N LYS A 85 12.20 -8.69 -0.42
CA LYS A 85 12.21 -9.64 -1.55
C LYS A 85 11.52 -9.03 -2.77
N ARG A 86 12.07 -9.31 -3.96
CA ARG A 86 11.74 -8.62 -5.21
C ARG A 86 10.90 -9.50 -6.13
N ILE A 87 9.94 -8.87 -6.81
CA ILE A 87 9.25 -9.46 -7.97
C ILE A 87 9.45 -8.53 -9.16
N ILE A 88 10.09 -9.04 -10.21
CA ILE A 88 10.32 -8.32 -11.46
C ILE A 88 9.09 -8.49 -12.35
N MET A 89 8.46 -7.38 -12.72
CA MET A 89 7.28 -7.37 -13.60
C MET A 89 7.63 -7.04 -15.06
N LYS A 90 6.75 -7.49 -15.96
CA LYS A 90 6.78 -7.16 -17.39
C LYS A 90 6.32 -5.72 -17.60
N ASP A 91 7.08 -4.96 -18.40
CA ASP A 91 6.83 -3.57 -18.80
C ASP A 91 5.37 -3.29 -19.23
N SER A 92 4.72 -4.26 -19.88
CA SER A 92 3.30 -4.18 -20.30
C SER A 92 2.29 -4.09 -19.15
N SER A 93 2.69 -4.47 -17.95
CA SER A 93 1.85 -4.54 -16.75
C SER A 93 2.18 -3.46 -15.72
N VAL A 94 3.31 -2.75 -15.85
CA VAL A 94 3.79 -1.75 -14.90
C VAL A 94 2.77 -0.64 -14.67
N ASN A 95 2.32 0.04 -15.73
CA ASN A 95 1.38 1.15 -15.57
C ASN A 95 0.02 0.71 -14.98
N ALA A 96 -0.43 -0.53 -15.22
CA ALA A 96 -1.63 -1.05 -14.57
C ALA A 96 -1.48 -1.09 -13.03
N VAL A 97 -0.28 -1.42 -12.53
CA VAL A 97 0.07 -1.37 -11.10
C VAL A 97 0.14 0.08 -10.59
N CYS A 98 0.65 1.03 -11.38
CA CYS A 98 0.60 2.47 -11.04
C CYS A 98 -0.83 3.04 -10.90
N TYR A 99 -1.80 2.42 -11.60
CA TYR A 99 -3.24 2.70 -11.42
C TYR A 99 -3.91 1.88 -10.29
N GLY A 100 -3.17 1.04 -9.57
CA GLY A 100 -3.67 0.25 -8.44
C GLY A 100 -4.26 -1.12 -8.80
N ALA A 101 -4.03 -1.64 -10.03
CA ALA A 101 -4.47 -2.98 -10.39
C ALA A 101 -3.71 -4.06 -9.60
N LYS A 102 -4.41 -5.15 -9.23
CA LYS A 102 -3.79 -6.31 -8.54
C LYS A 102 -2.65 -6.90 -9.39
N ILE A 103 -1.59 -7.35 -8.73
CA ILE A 103 -0.45 -7.97 -9.42
C ILE A 103 -0.83 -9.41 -9.76
N MET A 104 -1.07 -9.68 -11.04
CA MET A 104 -1.48 -10.99 -11.54
C MET A 104 -0.27 -11.77 -12.06
N LEU A 105 -0.25 -13.09 -11.86
CA LEU A 105 0.88 -13.96 -12.22
C LEU A 105 1.36 -13.82 -13.69
N PRO A 106 0.48 -13.69 -14.72
CA PRO A 106 0.92 -13.45 -16.09
C PRO A 106 1.73 -12.15 -16.32
N GLY A 107 1.62 -11.17 -15.41
CA GLY A 107 2.39 -9.92 -15.43
C GLY A 107 3.78 -10.01 -14.77
N VAL A 108 4.06 -11.10 -14.05
CA VAL A 108 5.39 -11.37 -13.47
C VAL A 108 6.34 -11.89 -14.55
N LEU A 109 7.63 -11.52 -14.43
CA LEU A 109 8.73 -12.01 -15.26
C LEU A 109 9.67 -12.93 -14.45
N ARG A 110 10.04 -12.52 -13.23
CA ARG A 110 10.89 -13.26 -12.29
C ARG A 110 10.47 -12.92 -10.85
N TYR A 111 10.79 -13.78 -9.92
CA TYR A 111 10.56 -13.61 -8.49
C TYR A 111 11.77 -14.10 -7.69
N GLU A 112 11.94 -13.55 -6.49
CA GLU A 112 12.96 -13.97 -5.53
C GLU A 112 12.52 -15.22 -4.76
N ASP A 113 13.47 -15.92 -4.13
CA ASP A 113 13.20 -17.21 -3.48
C ASP A 113 12.65 -17.07 -2.05
N GLY A 114 11.95 -18.11 -1.59
CA GLY A 114 11.36 -18.21 -0.25
C GLY A 114 10.36 -17.11 0.09
N ILE A 115 9.70 -16.48 -0.89
CA ILE A 115 8.62 -15.52 -0.62
C ILE A 115 7.49 -16.27 0.09
N GLU A 116 7.09 -15.75 1.26
CA GLU A 116 6.00 -16.30 2.07
C GLU A 116 4.71 -15.48 1.92
N ILE A 117 3.58 -16.10 2.26
CA ILE A 117 2.27 -15.43 2.27
C ILE A 117 2.28 -14.30 3.32
N ASP A 118 1.61 -13.19 2.98
CA ASP A 118 1.55 -11.94 3.72
C ASP A 118 2.90 -11.24 4.00
N GLN A 119 4.01 -11.71 3.39
CA GLN A 119 5.29 -11.01 3.46
C GLN A 119 5.27 -9.69 2.65
N GLU A 120 5.92 -8.64 3.19
CA GLU A 120 6.13 -7.38 2.49
C GLU A 120 7.26 -7.46 1.46
N ILE A 121 6.89 -7.25 0.20
CA ILE A 121 7.73 -7.38 -0.99
C ILE A 121 7.75 -6.09 -1.82
N VAL A 122 8.79 -5.93 -2.62
CA VAL A 122 8.95 -4.81 -3.56
C VAL A 122 8.79 -5.29 -4.99
N ILE A 123 7.97 -4.58 -5.74
CA ILE A 123 7.69 -4.89 -7.14
C ILE A 123 8.53 -3.94 -8.00
N VAL A 124 9.37 -4.48 -8.87
CA VAL A 124 10.35 -3.72 -9.67
C VAL A 124 10.15 -3.91 -11.17
N THR A 125 10.61 -2.96 -11.97
CA THR A 125 10.72 -3.11 -13.43
C THR A 125 11.92 -3.98 -13.81
N THR A 126 12.00 -4.33 -15.09
CA THR A 126 13.17 -4.94 -15.73
C THR A 126 14.46 -4.13 -15.57
N LYS A 127 14.36 -2.81 -15.33
CA LYS A 127 15.50 -1.91 -15.08
C LYS A 127 15.88 -1.78 -13.59
N GLY A 128 15.08 -2.35 -12.69
CA GLY A 128 15.28 -2.21 -11.24
C GLY A 128 14.57 -1.01 -10.59
N GLU A 129 13.77 -0.23 -11.34
CA GLU A 129 12.97 0.88 -10.80
C GLU A 129 11.86 0.33 -9.88
N ALA A 130 11.64 0.94 -8.71
CA ALA A 130 10.63 0.48 -7.75
C ALA A 130 9.21 0.96 -8.12
N ILE A 131 8.35 0.02 -8.52
CA ILE A 131 6.97 0.30 -8.93
C ILE A 131 6.08 0.52 -7.70
N CYS A 132 6.07 -0.45 -6.78
CA CYS A 132 5.26 -0.39 -5.57
C CYS A 132 5.77 -1.34 -4.47
N LEU A 133 5.36 -1.04 -3.23
CA LEU A 133 5.35 -2.00 -2.12
C LEU A 133 4.05 -2.79 -2.17
N ALA A 134 4.15 -4.11 -1.98
CA ALA A 134 3.03 -5.03 -1.99
C ALA A 134 3.15 -6.09 -0.88
N ILE A 135 2.04 -6.76 -0.59
CA ILE A 135 1.92 -7.88 0.32
C ILE A 135 1.69 -9.13 -0.53
N ALA A 136 2.54 -10.15 -0.38
CA ALA A 136 2.45 -11.39 -1.12
C ALA A 136 1.17 -12.19 -0.76
N GLN A 137 0.52 -12.76 -1.76
CA GLN A 137 -0.67 -13.63 -1.62
C GLN A 137 -0.41 -15.07 -2.11
N MET A 138 0.83 -15.35 -2.51
CA MET A 138 1.31 -16.63 -3.03
C MET A 138 2.73 -16.85 -2.51
N THR A 139 3.08 -18.08 -2.15
CA THR A 139 4.48 -18.46 -1.89
C THR A 139 5.24 -18.67 -3.20
N THR A 140 6.58 -18.60 -3.16
CA THR A 140 7.44 -18.94 -4.33
C THR A 140 7.07 -20.29 -4.96
N ALA A 141 6.78 -21.32 -4.16
CA ALA A 141 6.35 -22.63 -4.66
C ALA A 141 5.03 -22.55 -5.44
N THR A 142 4.00 -21.85 -4.90
CA THR A 142 2.72 -21.68 -5.61
C THR A 142 2.84 -20.80 -6.86
N MET A 143 3.78 -19.86 -6.89
CA MET A 143 4.10 -19.06 -8.08
C MET A 143 4.80 -19.87 -9.19
N ALA A 144 5.42 -21.00 -8.85
CA ALA A 144 6.00 -21.93 -9.82
C ALA A 144 4.98 -22.96 -10.34
N SER A 145 4.01 -23.38 -9.52
CA SER A 145 3.04 -24.43 -9.87
C SER A 145 1.76 -23.97 -10.56
N CYS A 146 1.42 -22.68 -10.51
CA CYS A 146 0.14 -22.16 -11.01
C CYS A 146 0.29 -21.37 -12.32
N ASP A 147 -0.66 -21.53 -13.25
CA ASP A 147 -0.72 -20.69 -14.47
C ASP A 147 -1.33 -19.30 -14.22
N HIS A 148 -2.12 -19.16 -13.14
CA HIS A 148 -2.97 -17.99 -12.94
C HIS A 148 -3.27 -17.69 -11.45
N GLY A 149 -3.40 -16.39 -11.15
CA GLY A 149 -3.87 -15.92 -9.85
C GLY A 149 -3.38 -14.51 -9.53
N VAL A 150 -3.75 -14.02 -8.34
CA VAL A 150 -3.20 -12.80 -7.74
C VAL A 150 -1.94 -13.17 -6.97
N VAL A 151 -0.80 -12.65 -7.39
CA VAL A 151 0.49 -12.86 -6.73
C VAL A 151 0.63 -11.97 -5.51
N ALA A 152 0.19 -10.71 -5.62
CA ALA A 152 0.36 -9.73 -4.56
C ALA A 152 -0.70 -8.63 -4.58
N LYS A 153 -1.00 -8.11 -3.38
CA LYS A 153 -1.89 -6.99 -3.12
C LYS A 153 -1.04 -5.74 -2.88
N ILE A 154 -1.27 -4.66 -3.63
CA ILE A 154 -0.53 -3.41 -3.45
C ILE A 154 -0.78 -2.85 -2.04
N LYS A 155 0.31 -2.47 -1.36
CA LYS A 155 0.30 -1.72 -0.09
C LYS A 155 0.50 -0.22 -0.35
N ARG A 156 1.45 0.15 -1.21
CA ARG A 156 1.71 1.54 -1.61
C ARG A 156 2.36 1.62 -2.99
N VAL A 157 1.78 2.37 -3.92
CA VAL A 157 2.41 2.72 -5.21
C VAL A 157 3.52 3.75 -4.95
N ILE A 158 4.64 3.64 -5.70
CA ILE A 158 5.78 4.55 -5.62
C ILE A 158 6.00 5.23 -6.98
N MET A 159 6.03 4.45 -8.06
CA MET A 159 6.19 4.96 -9.42
C MET A 159 4.98 5.78 -9.88
N GLU A 160 5.24 6.82 -10.67
CA GLU A 160 4.19 7.67 -11.22
C GLU A 160 3.31 6.94 -12.25
N ARG A 161 2.20 7.57 -12.62
CA ARG A 161 1.30 7.07 -13.66
C ARG A 161 1.82 7.47 -15.03
N ASP A 162 1.59 6.61 -16.02
CA ASP A 162 2.00 6.83 -17.41
C ASP A 162 3.50 6.95 -17.70
N THR A 163 4.38 6.72 -16.72
CA THR A 163 5.83 6.45 -16.92
C THR A 163 6.08 5.29 -17.89
N TYR A 164 5.13 4.34 -17.97
CA TYR A 164 5.11 3.24 -18.93
C TYR A 164 3.82 3.27 -19.77
N PRO A 165 3.85 2.86 -21.06
CA PRO A 165 2.68 2.94 -21.94
C PRO A 165 1.53 2.02 -21.48
N ARG A 166 0.28 2.50 -21.60
CA ARG A 166 -0.94 1.76 -21.25
C ARG A 166 -1.18 0.57 -22.20
N LYS A 167 -0.65 -0.60 -21.87
CA LYS A 167 -0.77 -1.85 -22.66
C LYS A 167 -1.84 -2.84 -22.16
N TRP A 168 -2.65 -2.47 -21.16
CA TRP A 168 -3.72 -3.33 -20.67
C TRP A 168 -4.82 -3.54 -21.72
N GLY A 169 -5.41 -4.73 -21.76
CA GLY A 169 -6.50 -5.04 -22.70
C GLY A 169 -6.07 -5.24 -24.17
N LEU A 170 -4.77 -5.38 -24.45
CA LEU A 170 -4.21 -5.79 -25.75
C LEU A 170 -3.74 -7.26 -25.79
N GLY A 171 -3.65 -7.94 -24.64
CA GLY A 171 -3.21 -9.34 -24.56
C GLY A 171 -4.20 -10.33 -25.22
N PRO A 172 -3.76 -11.54 -25.62
CA PRO A 172 -4.52 -12.44 -26.50
C PRO A 172 -5.97 -12.71 -26.06
N LYS A 173 -6.21 -13.06 -24.79
CA LYS A 173 -7.57 -13.27 -24.28
C LYS A 173 -8.43 -11.99 -24.29
N ALA A 174 -7.84 -10.81 -24.12
CA ALA A 174 -8.59 -9.54 -24.16
C ALA A 174 -8.94 -9.12 -25.59
N SER A 175 -8.03 -9.34 -26.55
CA SER A 175 -8.26 -9.10 -27.97
C SER A 175 -9.28 -10.09 -28.54
N ALA A 176 -9.22 -11.37 -28.16
CA ALA A 176 -10.25 -12.36 -28.47
C ALA A 176 -11.62 -11.98 -27.89
N LYS A 177 -11.68 -11.51 -26.62
CA LYS A 177 -12.94 -11.01 -26.02
C LYS A 177 -13.53 -9.86 -26.84
N LYS A 178 -12.72 -8.87 -27.25
CA LYS A 178 -13.16 -7.75 -28.10
C LYS A 178 -13.66 -8.23 -29.47
N ALA A 179 -12.95 -9.16 -30.11
CA ALA A 179 -13.35 -9.72 -31.40
C ALA A 179 -14.69 -10.48 -31.33
N LEU A 180 -14.92 -11.26 -30.27
CA LEU A 180 -16.18 -11.97 -30.07
C LEU A 180 -17.37 -11.05 -29.74
N ILE A 181 -17.13 -9.92 -29.05
CA ILE A 181 -18.14 -8.86 -28.85
C ILE A 181 -18.45 -8.18 -30.19
N ALA A 182 -17.44 -7.83 -30.98
CA ALA A 182 -17.63 -7.25 -32.32
C ALA A 182 -18.36 -8.20 -33.28
N ALA A 183 -18.16 -9.51 -33.15
CA ALA A 183 -18.87 -10.55 -33.88
C ALA A 183 -20.26 -10.91 -33.31
N GLY A 184 -20.77 -10.17 -32.30
CA GLY A 184 -22.08 -10.41 -31.69
C GLY A 184 -22.23 -11.71 -30.88
N LYS A 185 -21.14 -12.46 -30.67
CA LYS A 185 -21.13 -13.75 -29.95
C LYS A 185 -21.05 -13.60 -28.43
N LEU A 186 -20.72 -12.39 -27.95
CA LEU A 186 -20.89 -11.96 -26.57
C LEU A 186 -21.65 -10.62 -26.53
N ASP A 187 -22.31 -10.37 -25.40
CA ASP A 187 -22.99 -9.09 -25.10
C ASP A 187 -22.00 -7.91 -25.04
N LYS A 188 -22.52 -6.68 -25.10
CA LYS A 188 -21.77 -5.40 -24.96
C LYS A 188 -20.89 -5.35 -23.72
N TYR A 189 -21.31 -5.95 -22.60
CA TYR A 189 -20.52 -6.02 -21.37
C TYR A 189 -19.55 -7.23 -21.35
N GLY A 190 -19.46 -7.98 -22.44
CA GLY A 190 -18.60 -9.15 -22.55
C GLY A 190 -19.03 -10.29 -21.63
N ARG A 191 -20.34 -10.48 -21.48
CA ARG A 191 -20.96 -11.66 -20.85
C ARG A 191 -21.32 -12.70 -21.93
N PRO A 192 -21.38 -14.01 -21.60
CA PRO A 192 -21.91 -15.01 -22.51
C PRO A 192 -23.37 -14.71 -22.90
N ASN A 193 -23.70 -15.07 -24.13
CA ASN A 193 -25.05 -15.08 -24.70
C ASN A 193 -25.26 -16.45 -25.39
N GLU A 194 -26.44 -16.72 -25.94
CA GLU A 194 -26.76 -18.01 -26.58
C GLU A 194 -25.80 -18.37 -27.73
N ASN A 195 -25.24 -17.36 -28.41
CA ASN A 195 -24.27 -17.50 -29.50
C ASN A 195 -22.80 -17.63 -29.06
N THR A 196 -22.50 -17.82 -27.76
CA THR A 196 -21.12 -17.92 -27.27
C THR A 196 -20.49 -19.29 -27.57
N PRO A 197 -19.28 -19.36 -28.16
CA PRO A 197 -18.57 -20.63 -28.36
C PRO A 197 -18.32 -21.36 -27.03
N LYS A 198 -18.53 -22.69 -27.01
CA LYS A 198 -18.34 -23.52 -25.80
C LYS A 198 -16.92 -23.44 -25.24
N GLU A 199 -15.92 -23.28 -26.11
CA GLU A 199 -14.50 -23.06 -25.78
C GLU A 199 -14.27 -21.77 -24.97
N TRP A 200 -15.07 -20.73 -25.20
CA TRP A 200 -14.95 -19.48 -24.45
C TRP A 200 -15.48 -19.65 -23.02
N LEU A 201 -16.55 -20.44 -22.84
CA LEU A 201 -17.15 -20.74 -21.54
C LEU A 201 -16.20 -21.55 -20.64
N THR A 202 -15.38 -22.43 -21.21
CA THR A 202 -14.35 -23.18 -20.46
C THR A 202 -13.03 -22.42 -20.32
N GLY A 203 -12.62 -21.65 -21.33
CA GLY A 203 -11.32 -20.97 -21.37
C GLY A 203 -11.24 -19.59 -20.68
N PHE A 204 -12.38 -18.96 -20.34
CA PHE A 204 -12.44 -17.62 -19.74
C PHE A 204 -12.94 -17.63 -18.29
N VAL A 205 -12.00 -17.54 -17.33
CA VAL A 205 -12.31 -17.32 -15.91
C VAL A 205 -12.31 -15.82 -15.62
N ASP A 206 -13.43 -15.29 -15.09
CA ASP A 206 -13.52 -13.92 -14.60
C ASP A 206 -13.14 -13.85 -13.11
N TYR A 207 -11.94 -13.36 -12.82
CA TYR A 207 -11.40 -13.21 -11.45
C TYR A 207 -11.94 -11.96 -10.71
N ASN A 208 -12.78 -11.15 -11.36
CA ASN A 208 -13.41 -9.97 -10.76
C ASN A 208 -14.88 -10.24 -10.39
N ALA A 209 -15.49 -11.27 -10.98
CA ALA A 209 -16.77 -11.80 -10.54
C ALA A 209 -16.64 -12.45 -9.15
N LYS A 210 -17.39 -11.94 -8.16
CA LYS A 210 -17.72 -12.74 -6.96
C LYS A 210 -18.51 -13.95 -7.43
N LYS A 211 -17.93 -15.15 -7.39
CA LYS A 211 -18.69 -16.40 -7.59
C LYS A 211 -19.85 -16.45 -6.56
N PRO A 212 -21.12 -16.56 -6.99
CA PRO A 212 -22.15 -17.03 -6.09
C PRO A 212 -21.85 -18.48 -5.70
N ALA A 213 -22.08 -18.85 -4.44
CA ALA A 213 -21.76 -20.18 -3.93
C ALA A 213 -22.83 -21.20 -4.32
N ALA A 214 -22.74 -21.75 -5.53
CA ALA A 214 -23.54 -22.88 -6.00
C ALA A 214 -22.82 -23.68 -7.09
N ALA A 215 -23.24 -24.94 -7.30
CA ALA A 215 -22.85 -25.82 -8.41
C ALA A 215 -21.34 -26.10 -8.57
N VAL A 216 -20.75 -26.82 -7.59
CA VAL A 216 -19.74 -27.85 -7.92
C VAL A 216 -20.49 -29.18 -8.01
N ALA A 217 -20.66 -29.71 -9.22
CA ALA A 217 -21.15 -31.07 -9.42
C ALA A 217 -19.93 -32.03 -9.46
N PRO A 218 -19.92 -33.13 -8.69
CA PRO A 218 -18.79 -34.05 -8.70
C PRO A 218 -18.82 -34.92 -9.96
N GLN A 219 -17.69 -34.99 -10.66
CA GLN A 219 -17.39 -36.06 -11.60
C GLN A 219 -16.13 -36.78 -11.13
N ASN A 220 -16.31 -38.01 -10.63
CA ASN A 220 -15.22 -38.95 -10.45
C ASN A 220 -15.80 -40.36 -10.66
N THR A 221 -15.34 -41.08 -11.67
CA THR A 221 -15.82 -42.42 -12.01
C THR A 221 -14.66 -43.40 -12.05
N THR A 222 -14.66 -44.35 -11.13
CA THR A 222 -13.83 -45.56 -11.16
C THR A 222 -14.73 -46.78 -10.84
N PRO A 223 -14.55 -47.94 -11.51
CA PRO A 223 -15.56 -48.99 -11.48
C PRO A 223 -15.23 -50.17 -10.55
N ASN A 224 -16.24 -50.63 -9.80
CA ASN A 224 -16.38 -52.00 -9.25
C ASN A 224 -15.31 -52.46 -8.21
N HIS A 225 -15.51 -53.50 -7.38
CA HIS A 225 -16.62 -54.43 -7.18
C HIS A 225 -16.64 -54.95 -5.72
N GLY A 226 -17.70 -55.67 -5.32
CA GLY A 226 -17.78 -56.40 -4.05
C GLY A 226 -18.36 -55.60 -2.86
N GLY A 227 -19.10 -56.27 -1.98
CA GLY A 227 -19.74 -55.65 -0.82
C GLY A 227 -20.50 -56.63 0.06
N SER A 228 -21.15 -56.12 1.10
CA SER A 228 -22.00 -56.87 2.03
C SER A 228 -22.96 -55.93 2.78
N THR A 229 -24.16 -56.44 3.03
CA THR A 229 -25.21 -56.00 3.97
C THR A 229 -24.67 -55.36 5.26
N GLU A 230 -25.32 -54.39 5.94
CA GLU A 230 -26.71 -54.49 6.45
C GLU A 230 -27.34 -53.13 6.89
N GLU A 231 -28.42 -53.18 7.69
CA GLU A 231 -29.23 -52.06 8.23
C GLU A 231 -28.51 -51.25 9.35
N GLY A 232 -28.95 -50.08 9.86
CA GLY A 232 -30.11 -49.22 9.57
C GLY A 232 -30.44 -48.25 10.74
N LYS A 233 -31.62 -47.60 10.68
CA LYS A 233 -32.26 -46.74 11.71
C LYS A 233 -31.68 -45.36 12.07
N LYS A 234 -32.61 -44.46 12.46
CA LYS A 234 -32.41 -43.08 12.96
C LYS A 234 -33.01 -42.97 14.37
N ARG A 235 -32.44 -42.16 15.30
CA ARG A 235 -33.13 -41.04 16.02
C ARG A 235 -32.44 -40.54 17.32
N LYS A 236 -32.37 -39.20 17.44
CA LYS A 236 -32.50 -38.27 18.60
C LYS A 236 -32.25 -38.70 20.07
N LEU A 237 -31.44 -37.85 20.75
CA LEU A 237 -31.59 -37.19 22.08
C LEU A 237 -32.12 -37.95 23.33
N SER A 238 -31.32 -37.91 24.40
CA SER A 238 -31.65 -37.37 25.76
C SER A 238 -30.37 -37.35 26.63
N VAL A 239 -29.86 -36.22 27.16
CA VAL A 239 -30.22 -35.47 28.40
C VAL A 239 -29.90 -36.23 29.71
N THR A 240 -29.48 -35.46 30.74
CA THR A 240 -29.12 -35.82 32.15
C THR A 240 -27.65 -36.25 32.32
N SER A 241 -26.70 -35.55 32.98
CA SER A 241 -26.65 -34.57 34.10
C SER A 241 -26.28 -35.19 35.46
N GLN A 242 -25.12 -34.78 36.00
CA GLN A 242 -24.82 -34.36 37.39
C GLN A 242 -23.32 -33.96 37.42
N ASP A 243 -22.88 -32.78 37.89
CA ASP A 243 -22.97 -32.13 39.22
C ASP A 243 -22.00 -32.79 40.24
N GLU A 244 -21.29 -32.08 41.14
CA GLU A 244 -21.43 -30.71 41.70
C GLU A 244 -20.15 -29.83 41.50
N ASN A 245 -20.13 -28.49 41.58
CA ASN A 245 -20.61 -27.48 42.58
C ASN A 245 -19.83 -27.54 43.92
N THR A 246 -19.61 -26.46 44.70
CA THR A 246 -19.92 -24.99 44.65
C THR A 246 -18.71 -24.25 45.31
N ALA A 247 -18.56 -22.92 45.54
CA ALA A 247 -19.28 -21.63 45.41
C ALA A 247 -18.19 -20.51 45.26
N SER A 248 -18.37 -19.25 44.79
CA SER A 248 -19.43 -18.22 44.75
C SER A 248 -19.37 -17.12 45.85
N VAL A 249 -19.20 -15.85 45.42
CA VAL A 249 -19.72 -14.60 46.04
C VAL A 249 -19.86 -13.51 44.94
N VAL A 250 -20.96 -12.75 44.97
CA VAL A 250 -21.30 -11.50 44.23
C VAL A 250 -22.37 -10.74 45.09
N PRO A 251 -22.99 -9.57 44.76
CA PRO A 251 -23.02 -8.77 43.51
C PRO A 251 -22.85 -7.22 43.68
N ALA A 252 -22.97 -6.45 42.58
CA ALA A 252 -23.84 -5.25 42.46
C ALA A 252 -23.72 -4.55 41.07
N ASP A 253 -24.84 -4.09 40.50
CA ASP A 253 -24.95 -3.43 39.18
C ASP A 253 -25.31 -1.92 39.26
N ILE A 254 -25.24 -1.20 38.13
CA ILE A 254 -26.20 -0.16 37.68
C ILE A 254 -25.94 0.26 36.20
N GLU A 255 -26.96 0.77 35.50
CA GLU A 255 -27.04 0.84 34.01
C GLU A 255 -27.73 2.15 33.49
N LYS A 256 -27.73 2.38 32.15
CA LYS A 256 -28.56 3.34 31.34
C LYS A 256 -28.17 4.84 31.39
N SER A 257 -28.45 5.73 30.40
CA SER A 257 -29.11 5.66 29.05
C SER A 257 -28.78 6.87 28.12
N GLU A 258 -29.18 6.84 26.83
CA GLU A 258 -29.05 7.93 25.83
C GLU A 258 -30.07 9.10 25.94
N LYS A 259 -29.74 10.31 25.41
CA LYS A 259 -30.57 11.05 24.39
C LYS A 259 -29.91 12.30 23.73
N LYS A 260 -30.69 13.10 22.97
CA LYS A 260 -30.23 13.88 21.78
C LYS A 260 -31.01 15.21 21.56
N LYS A 261 -30.36 16.24 20.95
CA LYS A 261 -30.88 17.48 20.25
C LYS A 261 -31.04 18.85 20.99
N LYS A 262 -30.22 19.83 20.53
CA LYS A 262 -30.53 21.20 19.99
C LYS A 262 -31.32 22.32 20.77
N LYS A 263 -30.57 23.37 21.16
CA LYS A 263 -30.52 24.76 20.57
C LYS A 263 -31.38 25.95 21.12
N LYS A 264 -30.67 27.06 21.47
CA LYS A 264 -31.09 28.51 21.63
C LYS A 264 -31.88 28.88 22.92
N HIS A 265 -31.82 30.10 23.51
CA HIS A 265 -31.19 31.38 23.11
C HIS A 265 -30.90 32.38 24.29
N LYS A 266 -29.89 33.27 24.14
CA LYS A 266 -29.66 34.58 24.85
C LYS A 266 -29.27 34.52 26.35
N SER A 267 -28.56 35.51 26.94
CA SER A 267 -28.01 36.80 26.44
C SER A 267 -26.86 37.35 27.31
N ASP A 268 -25.89 38.01 26.65
CA ASP A 268 -24.96 39.07 27.13
C ASP A 268 -23.97 38.73 28.30
N LYS A 269 -22.77 39.32 28.43
CA LYS A 269 -22.16 40.51 27.77
C LYS A 269 -20.60 40.45 27.76
N GLU A 270 -19.99 41.41 27.05
CA GLU A 270 -18.56 41.83 27.05
C GLU A 270 -17.50 41.02 26.24
N ALA A 271 -16.50 41.76 25.76
CA ALA A 271 -15.47 41.46 24.74
C ALA A 271 -14.48 42.68 24.67
N PRO A 272 -13.53 42.84 23.71
CA PRO A 272 -12.95 41.90 22.72
C PRO A 272 -11.39 41.92 22.63
N GLU A 273 -10.77 40.92 21.99
CA GLU A 273 -9.43 41.04 21.35
C GLU A 273 -9.36 40.18 20.07
N GLU A 274 -9.76 40.73 18.92
CA GLU A 274 -9.50 40.17 17.58
C GLU A 274 -9.36 41.32 16.55
N THR A 275 -8.13 41.69 16.18
CA THR A 275 -7.86 42.73 15.16
C THR A 275 -6.70 42.43 14.20
N VAL A 276 -5.81 41.49 14.53
CA VAL A 276 -4.53 41.28 13.81
C VAL A 276 -4.67 40.49 12.50
N VAL A 277 -5.73 39.69 12.33
CA VAL A 277 -5.81 38.66 11.27
C VAL A 277 -6.31 39.20 9.92
N VAL A 278 -6.97 40.36 9.88
CA VAL A 278 -7.71 40.83 8.69
C VAL A 278 -6.84 41.63 7.70
N GLU A 279 -5.79 42.31 8.16
CA GLU A 279 -4.95 43.15 7.29
C GLU A 279 -4.02 42.32 6.38
N GLU A 280 -3.58 41.14 6.82
CA GLU A 280 -2.59 40.33 6.10
C GLU A 280 -3.17 39.69 4.82
N GLU A 281 -4.43 39.24 4.82
CA GLU A 281 -5.09 38.73 3.60
C GLU A 281 -5.36 39.85 2.57
N ALA A 282 -5.62 41.07 3.02
CA ALA A 282 -5.83 42.23 2.15
C ALA A 282 -4.55 42.61 1.39
N GLU A 283 -3.40 42.63 2.06
CA GLU A 283 -2.13 42.99 1.43
C GLU A 283 -1.64 41.91 0.43
N VAL A 284 -1.86 40.63 0.76
CA VAL A 284 -1.51 39.50 -0.12
C VAL A 284 -2.37 39.48 -1.40
N THR A 285 -3.65 39.84 -1.32
CA THR A 285 -4.54 39.88 -2.50
C THR A 285 -4.20 41.04 -3.44
N GLU A 286 -3.95 42.25 -2.91
CA GLU A 286 -3.45 43.40 -3.68
C GLU A 286 -2.14 43.10 -4.43
N LYS A 287 -1.15 42.50 -3.75
CA LYS A 287 0.14 42.14 -4.36
C LYS A 287 -0.03 41.15 -5.52
N LYS A 288 -1.02 40.25 -5.44
CA LYS A 288 -1.36 39.26 -6.47
C LYS A 288 -1.99 39.90 -7.71
N GLU A 289 -2.91 40.84 -7.52
CA GLU A 289 -3.53 41.65 -8.59
C GLU A 289 -2.48 42.50 -9.33
N LYS A 290 -1.66 43.27 -8.59
CA LYS A 290 -0.62 44.14 -9.16
C LYS A 290 0.38 43.35 -10.01
N LYS A 291 0.79 42.14 -9.57
CA LYS A 291 1.66 41.23 -10.33
C LYS A 291 0.99 40.70 -11.61
N LYS A 292 -0.31 40.38 -11.57
CA LYS A 292 -1.10 39.91 -12.73
C LYS A 292 -1.29 41.02 -13.77
N LYS A 293 -1.55 42.25 -13.33
CA LYS A 293 -1.72 43.44 -14.18
C LYS A 293 -0.41 43.82 -14.88
N LYS A 294 0.74 43.79 -14.16
CA LYS A 294 2.06 44.06 -14.74
C LYS A 294 2.49 43.03 -15.79
N LYS A 295 2.10 41.76 -15.65
CA LYS A 295 2.33 40.76 -16.71
C LYS A 295 1.51 41.08 -17.99
N LYS A 296 0.21 41.36 -17.84
CA LYS A 296 -0.68 41.63 -18.99
C LYS A 296 -0.26 42.85 -19.83
N ASN A 297 0.38 43.87 -19.25
CA ASN A 297 0.97 44.95 -20.04
C ASN A 297 2.20 44.49 -20.84
N LYS A 298 3.13 43.78 -20.21
CA LYS A 298 4.35 43.30 -20.88
C LYS A 298 4.07 42.31 -22.03
N ASP A 299 3.00 41.53 -21.91
CA ASP A 299 2.55 40.65 -22.98
C ASP A 299 1.96 41.48 -24.16
N ARG A 300 1.23 42.58 -23.90
CA ARG A 300 0.68 43.49 -24.94
C ARG A 300 1.70 44.42 -25.60
N GLU A 301 2.78 44.78 -24.91
CA GLU A 301 3.89 45.54 -25.51
C GLU A 301 4.62 44.69 -26.56
N LYS A 302 4.72 43.38 -26.35
CA LYS A 302 5.31 42.43 -27.30
C LYS A 302 4.46 42.18 -28.54
N GLU A 303 3.13 42.16 -28.41
CA GLU A 303 2.18 42.10 -29.55
C GLU A 303 2.10 43.42 -30.37
N ALA A 304 3.00 44.39 -30.12
CA ALA A 304 3.04 45.69 -30.79
C ALA A 304 4.42 46.04 -31.38
N GLU A 305 5.42 45.15 -31.26
CA GLU A 305 6.75 45.26 -31.87
C GLU A 305 7.03 44.13 -32.91
N GLU A 306 5.99 43.40 -33.32
CA GLU A 306 6.01 42.27 -34.28
C GLU A 306 4.94 42.46 -35.37
#